data_AF-A0ABD5DWX9-F1
#
_entry.id   AF-A0ABD5DWX9-F1
#
_cell.length_a   1.000
_cell.length_b   1.000
_cell.length_c   1.000
_cell.angle_alpha   90.00
_cell.angle_beta   90.00
_cell.angle_gamma   90.00
#
_symmetry.space_group_name_H-M   'P 1'
#
loop_
_entity.id
_entity.type
_entity.pdbx_description
1 polymer ?
#
loop_
_entity_poly.entity_id
_entity_poly.type
_entity_poly.pdbx_seq_one_letter_code
_entity_poly.pdbx_strand_id
1 'polypeptide(L)' 'LQAAVEAGINHIDTSDFYGPHVTNQLIRKALHPYPDDLCIVTKVSARRDEKGNWLPAMSPAELTQAVEDNLRHLGLEA' A
#
# COMPACT_ATOMS: atom_id res chain seq x y z
N LEU A 1 7.26 4.50 12.08
CA LEU A 1 5.84 4.10 11.99
C LEU A 1 5.24 3.89 13.37
N GLN A 2 5.76 2.96 14.19
CA GLN A 2 5.30 2.78 15.58
C GLN A 2 5.30 4.08 16.38
N ALA A 3 6.43 4.79 16.43
CA ALA A 3 6.52 6.10 17.09
C ALA A 3 5.53 7.16 16.57
N ALA A 4 5.11 7.08 15.30
CA ALA A 4 4.11 8.01 14.74
C ALA A 4 2.70 7.70 15.30
N VAL A 5 2.34 6.41 15.33
CA VAL A 5 1.09 5.93 15.92
C VAL A 5 1.07 6.18 17.43
N GLU A 6 2.18 5.94 18.14
CA GLU A 6 2.34 6.25 19.57
C GLU A 6 2.19 7.76 19.86
N ALA A 7 2.54 8.62 18.89
CA ALA A 7 2.34 10.06 18.98
C ALA A 7 0.91 10.52 18.57
N GLY A 8 0.00 9.59 18.28
CA GLY A 8 -1.39 9.87 17.93
C GLY A 8 -1.64 10.14 16.45
N ILE A 9 -0.68 9.87 15.56
CA ILE A 9 -0.89 9.96 14.11
C ILE A 9 -1.66 8.71 13.64
N ASN A 10 -2.83 8.93 13.04
CA ASN A 10 -3.70 7.84 12.57
C ASN A 10 -4.00 7.90 11.07
N HIS A 11 -3.27 8.70 10.29
CA HIS A 11 -3.41 8.77 8.84
C HIS A 11 -2.06 8.55 8.16
N ILE A 12 -1.94 7.48 7.37
CA ILE A 12 -0.73 7.11 6.63
C ILE A 12 -1.03 7.11 5.14
N ASP A 13 -0.40 8.02 4.41
CA ASP A 13 -0.39 8.02 2.95
C ASP A 13 0.80 7.22 2.43
N THR A 14 0.55 6.23 1.59
CA THR A 14 1.54 5.36 0.95
C THR A 14 1.24 5.19 -0.54
N SER A 15 2.06 4.42 -1.22
CA SER A 15 1.82 3.97 -2.58
C SER A 15 2.60 2.70 -2.84
N ASP A 16 2.01 1.76 -3.57
CA ASP A 16 2.70 0.58 -4.07
C ASP A 16 3.85 0.92 -5.04
N PHE A 17 3.93 2.18 -5.49
CA PHE A 17 5.02 2.69 -6.31
C PHE A 17 6.33 2.89 -5.55
N TYR A 18 6.27 3.05 -4.21
CA TYR A 18 7.43 3.38 -3.39
C TYR A 18 8.26 2.16 -3.05
N GLY A 19 9.33 1.93 -3.84
CA GLY A 19 10.17 0.73 -3.77
C GLY A 19 9.31 -0.50 -3.92
N PRO A 20 8.96 -0.95 -5.14
CA PRO A 20 7.65 -1.54 -5.41
C PRO A 20 7.18 -2.51 -4.36
N HIS A 21 6.01 -2.22 -3.79
CA HIS A 21 5.35 -2.99 -2.74
C HIS A 21 6.05 -3.00 -1.36
N VAL A 22 7.35 -2.66 -1.28
CA VAL A 22 8.15 -2.71 -0.04
C VAL A 22 7.60 -1.79 1.03
N THR A 23 7.16 -0.58 0.67
CA THR A 23 6.62 0.37 1.66
C THR A 23 5.38 -0.20 2.36
N ASN A 24 4.48 -0.84 1.62
CA ASN A 24 3.28 -1.48 2.19
C ASN A 24 3.64 -2.68 3.06
N GLN A 25 4.63 -3.49 2.67
CA GLN A 25 5.14 -4.59 3.48
C GLN A 25 5.79 -4.10 4.79
N LEU A 26 6.49 -2.97 4.75
CA LEU A 26 7.08 -2.34 5.94
C LEU A 26 5.99 -1.77 6.87
N ILE A 27 4.94 -1.16 6.30
CA ILE A 27 3.77 -0.71 7.06
C ILE A 27 3.12 -1.88 7.78
N ARG A 28 2.84 -2.98 7.06
CA ARG A 28 2.30 -4.22 7.63
C ARG A 28 3.21 -4.75 8.74
N LYS A 29 4.51 -4.89 8.47
CA LYS A 29 5.47 -5.42 9.45
C LYS A 29 5.51 -4.58 10.73
N ALA A 30 5.39 -3.26 10.61
CA ALA A 30 5.52 -2.35 11.73
C ALA A 30 4.23 -2.23 12.56
N LEU A 31 3.07 -2.29 11.91
CA LEU A 31 1.79 -1.87 12.48
C LEU A 31 0.74 -2.98 12.55
N HIS A 32 0.94 -4.16 11.98
CA HIS A 32 -0.04 -5.26 12.07
C HIS A 32 0.07 -6.01 13.42
N PRO A 33 -1.06 -6.35 14.08
CA PRO A 33 -2.44 -6.01 13.71
C PRO A 33 -2.69 -4.51 13.85
N TYR A 34 -3.36 -3.93 12.86
CA TYR A 34 -3.56 -2.48 12.77
C TYR A 34 -4.48 -1.97 13.88
N PRO A 35 -4.23 -0.77 14.44
CA PRO A 35 -5.18 -0.08 15.29
C PRO A 35 -6.51 0.20 14.57
N ASP A 36 -7.63 0.14 15.28
CA ASP A 36 -8.97 0.31 14.71
C ASP A 36 -9.20 1.68 14.04
N ASP A 37 -8.53 2.73 14.52
CA ASP A 37 -8.67 4.09 14.00
C ASP A 37 -7.62 4.48 12.95
N LEU A 38 -6.73 3.55 12.57
CA LEU A 38 -5.69 3.81 11.59
C LEU A 38 -6.24 3.83 10.17
N CYS A 39 -6.17 4.98 9.50
CA CYS A 39 -6.48 5.14 8.09
C CYS A 39 -5.21 4.99 7.24
N ILE A 40 -5.20 4.01 6.34
CA ILE A 40 -4.13 3.80 5.35
C ILE A 40 -4.67 4.14 3.97
N VAL A 41 -4.03 5.10 3.30
CA VAL A 41 -4.34 5.51 1.93
C VAL A 41 -3.24 5.01 1.01
N THR A 42 -3.62 4.31 -0.06
CA THR A 42 -2.68 3.86 -1.10
C THR A 42 -3.21 4.21 -2.50
N LYS A 43 -2.36 4.04 -3.51
CA LYS A 43 -2.56 4.56 -4.87
C LYS A 43 -2.43 3.46 -5.90
N VAL A 44 -3.23 3.58 -6.95
CA VAL A 44 -3.25 2.71 -8.14
C VAL A 44 -3.22 3.59 -9.39
N SER A 45 -2.80 3.04 -10.55
CA SER A 45 -2.87 3.61 -11.92
C SER A 45 -1.66 3.25 -12.79
N ALA A 46 -0.66 2.57 -12.24
CA ALA A 46 0.55 2.19 -12.97
C ALA A 46 1.07 0.82 -12.53
N ARG A 47 1.76 0.14 -13.45
CA ARG A 47 2.47 -1.13 -13.18
C ARG A 47 3.96 -0.96 -13.44
N ARG A 48 4.79 -1.61 -12.61
CA ARG A 48 6.24 -1.68 -12.82
C ARG A 48 6.53 -2.77 -13.85
N ASP A 49 7.29 -2.48 -14.89
CA ASP A 49 7.85 -3.52 -15.76
C ASP A 49 9.21 -4.03 -15.25
N GLU A 50 9.73 -5.09 -15.87
CA GLU A 50 11.03 -5.70 -15.50
C GLU A 50 12.23 -4.77 -15.71
N LYS A 51 12.07 -3.74 -16.55
CA LYS A 51 13.09 -2.70 -16.80
C LYS A 51 12.99 -1.56 -15.78
N GLY A 52 12.02 -1.63 -14.88
CA GLY A 52 11.79 -0.65 -13.83
C GLY A 52 10.96 0.56 -14.26
N ASN A 53 10.37 0.54 -15.46
CA ASN A 53 9.48 1.60 -15.94
C ASN A 53 8.12 1.52 -15.25
N TRP A 54 7.47 2.67 -15.12
CA TRP A 54 6.06 2.76 -14.73
C TRP A 54 5.21 2.95 -15.98
N LEU A 55 4.45 1.91 -16.32
CA LEU A 55 3.53 1.91 -17.45
C LEU A 55 2.12 2.26 -16.95
N PRO A 56 1.36 3.13 -17.66
CA PRO A 56 -0.03 3.39 -17.33
C PRO A 56 -0.84 2.10 -17.29
N ALA A 57 -1.66 1.94 -16.25
CA ALA A 57 -2.51 0.80 -15.99
C ALA A 57 -3.82 1.29 -15.36
N MET A 58 -4.73 1.81 -16.20
CA MET A 58 -5.93 2.53 -15.79
C MET A 58 -7.22 1.87 -16.27
N SER A 59 -7.15 0.72 -16.93
CA SER A 59 -8.37 -0.03 -17.25
C SER A 59 -9.06 -0.50 -15.96
N PRO A 60 -10.40 -0.72 -15.96
CA PRO A 60 -11.10 -1.20 -14.78
C PRO A 60 -10.48 -2.47 -14.18
N ALA A 61 -10.05 -3.42 -15.03
CA ALA A 61 -9.41 -4.65 -14.58
C ALA A 61 -8.05 -4.42 -13.91
N GLU A 62 -7.23 -3.53 -14.45
CA GLU A 62 -5.92 -3.19 -13.87
C GLU A 62 -6.07 -2.46 -12.54
N LEU A 63 -7.03 -1.54 -12.43
CA LEU A 63 -7.30 -0.83 -11.18
C LEU A 63 -7.79 -1.79 -10.09
N THR A 64 -8.70 -2.71 -10.43
CA THR A 64 -9.14 -3.75 -9.50
C THR A 64 -7.98 -4.62 -9.06
N GLN A 65 -7.16 -5.13 -9.99
CA GLN A 65 -6.01 -5.97 -9.62
C GLN A 65 -5.04 -5.21 -8.72
N ALA A 66 -4.76 -3.95 -9.00
CA ALA A 66 -3.88 -3.14 -8.17
C ALA A 66 -4.45 -2.91 -6.76
N VAL A 67 -5.77 -2.81 -6.58
CA VAL A 67 -6.40 -2.76 -5.26
C VAL A 67 -6.17 -4.07 -4.51
N GLU A 68 -6.42 -5.22 -5.14
CA GLU A 68 -6.19 -6.54 -4.55
C GLU A 68 -4.70 -6.73 -4.15
N ASP A 69 -3.78 -6.32 -5.01
CA ASP A 69 -2.33 -6.39 -4.72
C ASP A 69 -1.98 -5.55 -3.48
N ASN A 70 -2.55 -4.34 -3.35
CA ASN A 70 -2.36 -3.51 -2.16
C ASN A 70 -2.93 -4.17 -0.90
N LEU A 71 -4.12 -4.79 -0.97
CA LEU A 71 -4.69 -5.55 0.14
C LEU A 71 -3.76 -6.70 0.55
N ARG A 72 -3.20 -7.44 -0.41
CA ARG A 72 -2.22 -8.51 -0.17
C ARG A 72 -0.98 -8.01 0.55
N HIS A 73 -0.38 -6.94 0.06
CA HIS A 73 0.85 -6.37 0.60
C HIS A 73 0.64 -5.79 2.01
N LEU A 74 -0.54 -5.21 2.26
CA LEU A 74 -0.94 -4.73 3.59
C LEU A 74 -1.48 -5.86 4.50
N GLY A 75 -1.72 -7.07 3.97
CA GLY A 75 -2.23 -8.20 4.76
C GLY A 75 -3.70 -8.07 5.17
N LEU A 76 -4.53 -7.52 4.29
CA LEU A 76 -5.97 -7.28 4.48
C LEU A 76 -6.86 -8.14 3.57
N GLU A 77 -6.28 -9.12 2.86
CA GLU A 77 -7.07 -10.13 2.14
C GLU A 77 -7.83 -11.03 3.13
N ALA A 78 -9.04 -11.45 2.76
CA ALA A 78 -9.92 -12.33 3.54
C ALA A 78 -9.56 -13.82 3.41
#